data_AF-I4GUI6-F1
#
_entry.id   AF-I4GUI6-F1
#
_cell.length_a   1.000
_cell.length_b   1.000
_cell.length_c   1.000
_cell.angle_alpha   90.00
_cell.angle_beta   90.00
_cell.angle_gamma   90.00
#
_symmetry.space_group_name_H-M   'P 1'
#
loop_
_entity.id
_entity.type
_entity.pdbx_description
1 polymer ?
#
loop_
_entity_poly.entity_id
_entity_poly.type
_entity_poly.pdbx_seq_one_letter_code
_entity_poly.pdbx_strand_id
1 'polypeptide(L)'
;MSKNRPLYPQLKTQSNYDCLQQVERQLESLSLTHIPTAKIKDIYPQLQAGDIIGVVTNIAGLDTTHTGLVYRFADGKIGLIHASPAGQVTIAKYLEKYITKVDKAIGIFVVRSLDPRNQ
;
A
#
# COMPACT_ATOMS: atom_id res chain seq x y z
N MET A 1 6.05 11.76 7.44
CA MET A 1 5.11 12.77 8.01
C MET A 1 5.83 13.94 8.70
N SER A 2 6.85 13.73 9.54
CA SER A 2 7.46 14.78 10.36
C SER A 2 7.99 15.98 9.57
N LYS A 3 8.52 15.75 8.35
CA LYS A 3 8.99 16.78 7.42
C LYS A 3 7.88 17.68 6.86
N ASN A 4 6.61 17.31 7.04
CA ASN A 4 5.44 18.07 6.58
C ASN A 4 4.45 18.35 7.74
N ARG A 5 4.97 18.60 8.96
CA ARG A 5 4.19 18.83 10.20
C ARG A 5 2.95 19.73 10.04
N PRO A 6 2.98 20.87 9.31
CA PRO A 6 1.81 21.75 9.19
C PRO A 6 0.58 21.11 8.54
N LEU A 7 0.75 20.04 7.75
CA LEU A 7 -0.35 19.34 7.08
C LEU A 7 -1.17 18.45 8.04
N TYR A 8 -0.67 18.22 9.26
CA TYR A 8 -1.25 17.26 10.21
C TYR A 8 -1.58 17.96 11.54
N PRO A 9 -2.84 18.35 11.79
CA PRO A 9 -3.23 19.04 13.01
C PRO A 9 -2.83 18.33 14.30
N GLN A 10 -2.85 17.00 14.31
CA GLN A 10 -2.50 16.14 15.44
C GLN A 10 -1.02 16.19 15.80
N LEU A 11 -0.15 16.63 14.88
CA LEU A 11 1.29 16.79 15.11
C LEU A 11 1.66 18.18 15.65
N LYS A 12 0.69 19.06 15.93
CA LYS A 12 0.97 20.35 16.59
C LYS A 12 1.57 20.14 17.98
N THR A 13 1.14 19.12 18.71
CA THR A 13 1.71 18.76 20.02
C THR A 13 3.11 18.19 19.88
N GLN A 14 4.05 18.67 20.70
CA GLN A 14 5.45 18.27 20.62
C GLN A 14 5.67 16.78 20.92
N SER A 15 4.96 16.20 21.89
CA SER A 15 5.05 14.77 22.22
C SER A 15 4.71 13.86 21.03
N ASN A 16 3.65 14.19 20.29
CA ASN A 16 3.25 13.43 19.10
C ASN A 16 4.28 13.56 17.98
N TYR A 17 4.88 14.75 17.83
CA TYR A 17 5.93 15.00 16.86
C TYR A 17 7.19 14.18 17.18
N ASP A 18 7.64 14.18 18.42
CA ASP A 18 8.83 13.45 18.87
C ASP A 18 8.63 11.93 18.73
N CYS A 19 7.44 11.43 19.11
CA CYS A 19 7.04 10.04 18.93
C CYS A 19 7.08 9.62 17.46
N LEU A 20 6.49 10.43 16.57
CA LEU A 20 6.49 10.16 15.14
C LEU A 20 7.92 10.15 14.56
N GLN A 21 8.78 11.10 14.94
CA GLN A 21 10.17 11.11 14.50
C GLN A 21 10.95 9.88 14.97
N GLN A 22 10.66 9.38 16.18
CA GLN A 22 11.27 8.14 16.68
C GLN A 22 10.83 6.95 15.84
N VAL A 23 9.54 6.82 15.52
CA VAL A 23 9.02 5.76 14.67
C VAL A 23 9.65 5.83 13.27
N GLU A 24 9.71 7.01 12.66
CA GLU A 24 10.33 7.19 11.34
C GLU A 24 11.80 6.74 11.34
N ARG A 25 12.60 7.14 12.34
CA ARG A 25 14.01 6.70 12.47
C ARG A 25 14.15 5.19 12.67
N GLN A 26 13.24 4.55 13.40
CA GLN A 26 13.25 3.10 13.58
C GLN A 26 12.97 2.39 12.26
N LEU A 27 11.99 2.86 11.49
CA LEU A 27 11.62 2.28 10.20
C LEU A 27 12.68 2.49 9.12
N GLU A 28 13.45 3.59 9.16
CA GLU A 28 14.57 3.84 8.23
C GLU A 28 15.63 2.73 8.23
N SER A 29 15.76 1.98 9.33
CA SER A 29 16.70 0.85 9.44
C SER A 29 16.18 -0.45 8.78
N LEU A 30 14.89 -0.50 8.44
CA LEU A 30 14.27 -1.70 7.86
C LEU A 30 14.57 -1.80 6.37
N SER A 31 15.10 -2.96 5.97
CA SER A 31 15.25 -3.30 4.55
C SER A 31 13.96 -3.92 4.02
N LEU A 32 13.09 -3.09 3.43
CA LEU A 32 11.85 -3.54 2.80
C LEU A 32 12.05 -3.78 1.30
N THR A 33 11.75 -4.99 0.85
CA THR A 33 11.73 -5.33 -0.59
C THR A 33 10.30 -5.26 -1.11
N HIS A 34 10.10 -4.65 -2.28
CA HIS A 34 8.81 -4.58 -2.95
C HIS A 34 8.82 -5.36 -4.27
N ILE A 35 7.64 -5.71 -4.77
CA ILE A 35 7.48 -6.27 -6.11
C ILE A 35 7.40 -5.09 -7.09
N PRO A 36 8.35 -4.91 -8.02
CA PRO A 36 8.32 -3.80 -8.97
C PRO A 36 7.08 -3.85 -9.85
N THR A 37 6.57 -2.70 -10.30
CA THR A 37 5.34 -2.62 -11.12
C THR A 37 5.36 -3.56 -12.33
N ALA A 38 6.50 -3.68 -13.01
CA ALA A 38 6.69 -4.55 -14.17
C ALA A 38 6.59 -6.06 -13.85
N LYS A 39 6.75 -6.44 -12.58
CA LYS A 39 6.78 -7.83 -12.09
C LYS A 39 5.49 -8.26 -11.40
N ILE A 40 4.51 -7.37 -11.27
CA ILE A 40 3.24 -7.66 -10.58
C ILE A 40 2.50 -8.83 -11.22
N LYS A 41 2.47 -8.89 -12.56
CA LYS A 41 1.75 -9.97 -13.26
C LYS A 41 2.38 -11.34 -13.03
N ASP A 42 3.70 -11.39 -12.82
CA ASP A 42 4.46 -12.63 -12.62
C ASP A 42 4.04 -13.35 -11.33
N ILE A 43 3.53 -12.61 -10.34
CA ILE A 43 3.12 -13.16 -9.04
C ILE A 43 1.62 -13.45 -8.93
N TYR A 44 0.82 -13.24 -9.98
CA TYR A 44 -0.64 -13.51 -9.96
C TYR A 44 -1.03 -14.91 -9.46
N PRO A 45 -0.29 -15.99 -9.77
CA PRO A 45 -0.58 -17.31 -9.22
C PRO A 45 -0.48 -17.38 -7.68
N GLN A 46 0.30 -16.50 -7.05
CA GLN A 46 0.58 -16.50 -5.60
C GLN A 46 -0.38 -15.62 -4.80
N LEU A 47 -1.04 -14.66 -5.46
CA LEU A 47 -1.99 -13.75 -4.83
C LEU A 47 -3.26 -14.48 -4.41
N GLN A 48 -3.85 -14.13 -3.27
CA GLN A 48 -5.13 -14.68 -2.81
C GLN A 48 -6.17 -13.57 -2.72
N ALA A 49 -7.45 -13.92 -2.85
CA ALA A 49 -8.52 -12.96 -2.65
C ALA A 49 -8.44 -12.43 -1.21
N GLY A 50 -8.47 -11.11 -1.05
CA GLY A 50 -8.31 -10.46 0.25
C GLY A 50 -6.87 -10.13 0.65
N ASP A 51 -5.85 -10.52 -0.14
CA ASP A 51 -4.49 -10.03 0.10
C ASP A 51 -4.47 -8.51 0.07
N ILE A 52 -3.81 -7.90 1.05
CA ILE A 52 -3.68 -6.45 1.19
C ILE A 52 -2.53 -5.99 0.31
N ILE A 53 -2.81 -5.02 -0.55
CA ILE A 53 -1.84 -4.39 -1.42
C ILE A 53 -1.49 -3.02 -0.87
N GLY A 54 -0.20 -2.79 -0.56
CA GLY A 54 0.34 -1.46 -0.33
C GLY A 54 1.02 -0.96 -1.60
N VAL A 55 0.58 0.17 -2.17
CA VAL A 55 1.20 0.73 -3.39
C VAL A 55 2.45 1.50 -3.01
N VAL A 56 3.61 0.97 -3.38
CA VAL A 56 4.92 1.51 -3.03
C VAL A 56 5.27 2.68 -3.94
N THR A 57 5.86 3.74 -3.38
CA THR A 57 6.14 4.98 -4.11
C THR A 57 7.62 5.39 -4.05
N ASN A 58 8.03 6.25 -4.98
CA ASN A 58 9.32 6.94 -4.94
C ASN A 58 9.24 8.38 -4.40
N ILE A 59 8.11 8.78 -3.80
CA ILE A 59 8.00 10.08 -3.13
C ILE A 59 8.93 10.08 -1.90
N ALA A 60 9.85 11.04 -1.84
CA ALA A 60 10.82 11.12 -0.76
C ALA A 60 10.14 11.25 0.62
N GLY A 61 10.46 10.33 1.53
CA GLY A 61 9.91 10.29 2.89
C GLY A 61 8.50 9.70 3.01
N LEU A 62 8.06 8.92 2.01
CA LEU A 62 6.80 8.18 2.00
C LEU A 62 7.00 6.78 1.39
N ASP A 63 6.55 5.73 2.09
CA ASP A 63 6.74 4.36 1.62
C ASP A 63 5.60 3.89 0.72
N THR A 64 4.36 4.27 1.05
CA THR A 64 3.16 3.87 0.31
C THR A 64 2.19 5.03 0.11
N THR A 65 1.47 5.05 -1.02
CA THR A 65 0.50 6.12 -1.37
C THR A 65 -0.93 5.67 -1.37
N HIS A 66 -1.18 4.38 -1.56
CA HIS A 66 -2.53 3.84 -1.73
C HIS A 66 -2.62 2.40 -1.25
N THR A 67 -3.84 1.93 -1.02
CA THR A 67 -4.10 0.55 -0.59
C THR A 67 -5.38 -0.02 -1.19
N GLY A 68 -5.49 -1.34 -1.17
CA GLY A 68 -6.70 -2.08 -1.54
C GLY A 68 -6.53 -3.57 -1.27
N LEU A 69 -7.54 -4.34 -1.62
CA LEU A 69 -7.52 -5.80 -1.49
C LEU A 69 -7.51 -6.45 -2.87
N VAL A 70 -6.75 -7.53 -3.01
CA VAL A 70 -6.81 -8.37 -4.21
C VAL A 70 -8.23 -8.90 -4.39
N TYR A 71 -8.79 -8.64 -5.58
CA TYR A 71 -10.09 -9.13 -5.98
C TYR A 71 -9.91 -10.18 -7.08
N ARG A 72 -10.42 -11.40 -6.87
CA ARG A 72 -10.40 -12.47 -7.88
C ARG A 72 -11.75 -12.51 -8.59
N PHE A 73 -11.75 -12.26 -9.90
CA PHE A 73 -12.95 -12.39 -10.72
C PHE A 73 -13.28 -13.86 -11.00
N ALA A 74 -14.55 -14.14 -11.29
CA ALA A 74 -15.00 -15.48 -11.68
C ALA A 74 -14.30 -16.01 -12.94
N ASP A 75 -13.84 -15.12 -13.82
CA ASP A 75 -13.09 -15.47 -15.03
C ASP A 75 -11.56 -15.63 -14.79
N GLY A 76 -11.13 -15.65 -13.53
CA GLY A 76 -9.73 -15.83 -13.12
C GLY A 76 -8.87 -14.58 -13.18
N LYS A 77 -9.40 -13.42 -13.59
CA LYS A 77 -8.65 -12.15 -13.58
C LYS A 77 -8.37 -11.69 -12.15
N ILE A 78 -7.22 -11.02 -11.99
CA ILE A 78 -6.80 -10.41 -10.73
C ILE A 78 -7.01 -8.89 -10.81
N GLY A 79 -7.91 -8.40 -9.98
CA GLY A 79 -8.21 -6.99 -9.79
C GLY A 79 -7.85 -6.48 -8.41
N LEU A 80 -8.29 -5.26 -8.15
CA LEU A 80 -8.12 -4.57 -6.86
C LEU A 80 -9.46 -3.96 -6.46
N ILE A 81 -10.00 -4.34 -5.31
CA ILE A 81 -11.09 -3.59 -4.67
C ILE A 81 -10.47 -2.52 -3.77
N HIS A 82 -10.83 -1.26 -3.96
CA HIS A 82 -10.23 -0.14 -3.23
C HIS A 82 -11.18 1.06 -3.13
N ALA A 83 -10.96 1.91 -2.12
CA ALA A 83 -11.58 3.23 -2.08
C ALA A 83 -10.97 4.08 -3.19
N SER A 84 -11.79 4.55 -4.12
CA SER A 84 -11.32 5.41 -5.21
C SER A 84 -11.37 6.88 -4.79
N PRO A 85 -10.54 7.76 -5.39
CA PRO A 85 -10.66 9.21 -5.20
C PRO A 85 -12.03 9.78 -5.61
N ALA A 86 -12.83 9.02 -6.36
CA ALA A 86 -14.21 9.38 -6.70
C ALA A 86 -15.20 9.23 -5.53
N GLY A 87 -14.72 8.90 -4.31
CA GLY A 87 -15.53 8.87 -3.09
C GLY A 87 -16.32 7.58 -2.87
N GLN A 88 -16.06 6.54 -3.66
CA GLN A 88 -16.72 5.24 -3.54
C GLN A 88 -15.73 4.09 -3.69
N VAL A 89 -16.08 2.94 -3.12
CA VAL A 89 -15.34 1.68 -3.30
C VAL A 89 -15.64 1.15 -4.70
N THR A 90 -14.58 0.85 -5.46
CA THR A 90 -14.69 0.30 -6.82
C THR A 90 -13.74 -0.87 -7.00
N ILE A 91 -13.95 -1.62 -8.09
CA ILE A 91 -13.12 -2.77 -8.45
C ILE A 91 -12.40 -2.45 -9.75
N ALA A 92 -11.08 -2.32 -9.71
CA ALA A 92 -10.24 -2.24 -10.89
C ALA A 92 -10.00 -3.64 -11.47
N LYS A 93 -10.27 -3.83 -12.77
CA LYS A 93 -10.29 -5.16 -13.41
C LYS A 93 -8.92 -5.85 -13.55
N TYR A 94 -7.84 -5.07 -13.53
CA TYR A 94 -6.47 -5.53 -13.76
C TYR A 94 -5.54 -4.82 -12.78
N LEU A 95 -5.06 -5.55 -11.77
CA LEU A 95 -4.20 -4.99 -10.72
C LEU A 95 -2.96 -4.30 -11.30
N GLU A 96 -2.22 -4.97 -12.18
CA GLU A 96 -0.99 -4.44 -12.79
C GLU A 96 -1.24 -3.16 -13.59
N LYS A 97 -2.33 -3.11 -14.35
CA LYS A 97 -2.69 -1.93 -15.16
C LYS A 97 -3.15 -0.78 -14.29
N TYR A 98 -3.83 -1.08 -13.18
CA TYR A 98 -4.23 -0.07 -12.23
C TYR A 98 -3.00 0.54 -11.54
N ILE A 99 -2.10 -0.29 -10.98
CA ILE A 99 -0.90 0.19 -10.28
C ILE A 99 -0.02 1.04 -11.20
N THR A 100 0.17 0.65 -12.47
CA THR A 100 0.92 1.45 -13.46
C THR A 100 0.37 2.85 -13.68
N LYS A 101 -0.92 3.08 -13.40
CA LYS A 101 -1.58 4.39 -13.55
C LYS A 101 -1.57 5.22 -12.27
N VAL A 102 -1.19 4.63 -11.13
CA VAL A 102 -1.06 5.38 -9.88
C VAL A 102 0.21 6.23 -9.97
N ASP A 103 0.07 7.54 -9.78
CA ASP A 103 1.20 8.45 -9.88
C ASP A 103 2.29 8.07 -8.87
N LYS A 104 3.56 8.16 -9.32
CA LYS A 104 4.75 7.82 -8.54
C LYS A 104 4.79 6.38 -7.98
N ALA A 105 3.94 5.46 -8.45
CA ALA A 105 4.00 4.07 -8.03
C ALA A 105 5.21 3.35 -8.65
N ILE A 106 6.01 2.70 -7.82
CA ILE A 106 7.18 1.89 -8.25
C ILE A 106 6.97 0.39 -8.05
N GLY A 107 5.94 0.00 -7.30
CA GLY A 107 5.57 -1.39 -7.11
C GLY A 107 4.54 -1.60 -6.02
N ILE A 108 4.53 -2.81 -5.46
CA ILE A 108 3.59 -3.20 -4.40
C ILE A 108 4.27 -3.98 -3.28
N PHE A 109 3.77 -3.79 -2.07
CA PHE A 109 3.84 -4.77 -0.99
C PHE A 109 2.58 -5.64 -1.02
N VAL A 110 2.74 -6.91 -0.68
CA VAL A 110 1.64 -7.87 -0.55
C VAL A 110 1.66 -8.40 0.88
N VAL A 111 0.54 -8.26 1.59
CA VAL A 111 0.39 -8.73 2.98
C VAL A 111 -0.85 -9.60 3.07
N ARG A 112 -0.76 -10.72 3.78
CA ARG A 112 -1.87 -11.63 4.01
C ARG A 112 -2.17 -11.70 5.51
N SER A 113 -3.43 -11.51 5.88
CA SER A 113 -3.86 -11.66 7.27
C SER A 113 -3.71 -13.11 7.71
N LEU A 114 -3.20 -13.32 8.92
CA LEU A 114 -3.26 -14.62 9.57
C LEU A 114 -4.68 -14.82 10.14
N ASP A 115 -5.21 -16.04 10.02
CA ASP A 115 -6.51 -16.37 10.61
C ASP A 115 -6.37 -16.38 12.14
N PRO A 116 -7.04 -15.47 12.87
CA PRO A 116 -6.91 -15.39 14.32
C PRO A 116 -7.47 -16.62 15.04
N ARG A 117 -8.25 -17.49 14.36
CA ARG A 117 -8.77 -18.74 14.93
C ARG A 117 -7.72 -19.87 14.93
N ASN A 118 -6.64 -19.70 14.18
CA ASN A 118 -5.55 -20.67 14.06
C ASN A 118 -4.30 -20.23 14.86
N GLN A 119 -4.48 -19.29 15.79
CA GLN A 119 -3.47 -18.84 16.76
C GLN A 119 -3.87 -19.33 18.15
#